data_AF-A0A1H7UZL9-F1
#
_entry.id   AF-A0A1H7UZL9-F1
#
_cell.length_a   1.000
_cell.length_b   1.000
_cell.length_c   1.000
_cell.angle_alpha   90.00
_cell.angle_beta   90.00
_cell.angle_gamma   90.00
#
_symmetry.space_group_name_H-M   'P 1'
#
loop_
_entity.id
_entity.type
_entity.pdbx_description
1 polymer ?
#
loop_
_entity_poly.entity_id
_entity_poly.type
_entity_poly.pdbx_seq_one_letter_code
_entity_poly.pdbx_strand_id
1 'polypeptide(L)'
;MKLFLANSRVVKCSVKDLMEYQNVESILAEDISENNDVLSYAVEYWVGFGLIYPKIENINLDDLSQIIPKVFLLKNNDNNIKYFKNFGHVLFDFKEYEKEVFLLKNYGSY
;
A
#
# COMPACT_ATOMS: atom_id res chain seq x y z
N MET A 1 5.77 -8.74 -2.48
CA MET A 1 4.93 -7.56 -2.76
C MET A 1 4.36 -7.68 -4.16
N LYS A 2 3.27 -6.96 -4.43
CA LYS A 2 2.53 -7.07 -5.68
C LYS A 2 2.25 -5.68 -6.26
N LEU A 3 2.56 -5.53 -7.54
CA LEU A 3 2.29 -4.33 -8.33
C LEU A 3 1.02 -4.53 -9.15
N PHE A 4 0.22 -3.48 -9.19
CA PHE A 4 -0.94 -3.35 -10.04
C PHE A 4 -0.62 -2.30 -11.10
N LEU A 5 -0.58 -2.73 -12.35
CA LEU A 5 -0.22 -1.89 -13.48
C LEU A 5 -1.48 -1.50 -14.26
N ALA A 6 -1.34 -0.44 -15.05
CA ALA A 6 -2.32 -0.07 -16.05
C ALA A 6 -2.72 -1.29 -16.92
N ASN A 7 -3.98 -1.32 -17.35
CA ASN A 7 -4.62 -2.45 -18.06
C ASN A 7 -4.88 -3.70 -17.20
N SER A 8 -5.05 -3.54 -15.88
CA SER A 8 -5.42 -4.63 -14.96
C SER A 8 -4.38 -5.77 -14.88
N ARG A 9 -3.11 -5.47 -15.17
CA ARG A 9 -2.04 -6.45 -15.06
C ARG A 9 -1.51 -6.46 -13.63
N VAL A 10 -1.31 -7.67 -13.10
CA VAL A 10 -0.78 -7.89 -11.75
C VAL A 10 0.59 -8.56 -11.86
N VAL A 11 1.58 -8.04 -11.15
CA VAL A 11 2.93 -8.62 -11.11
C VAL A 11 3.39 -8.77 -9.68
N LYS A 12 3.93 -9.95 -9.35
CA LYS A 12 4.66 -10.16 -8.10
C LYS A 12 6.11 -9.78 -8.33
N CYS A 13 6.66 -8.91 -7.48
CA CYS A 13 8.04 -8.45 -7.60
C CYS A 13 8.76 -8.48 -6.26
N SER A 14 10.09 -8.45 -6.31
CA SER A 14 10.93 -8.17 -5.14
C SER A 14 11.31 -6.69 -5.10
N VAL A 15 11.87 -6.23 -3.98
CA VAL A 15 12.40 -4.86 -3.83
C VAL A 15 13.40 -4.52 -4.96
N LYS A 16 14.23 -5.48 -5.36
CA LYS A 16 15.29 -5.27 -6.35
C LYS A 16 14.75 -4.94 -7.75
N ASP A 17 13.55 -5.42 -8.03
CA ASP A 17 12.96 -5.34 -9.37
C ASP A 17 11.96 -4.17 -9.48
N LEU A 18 11.70 -3.43 -8.39
CA LEU A 18 10.70 -2.35 -8.34
C LEU A 18 10.93 -1.28 -9.42
N MET A 19 12.20 -0.95 -9.68
CA MET A 19 12.61 0.08 -10.62
C MET A 19 12.42 -0.32 -12.09
N GLU A 20 12.16 -1.61 -12.36
CA GLU A 20 12.01 -2.12 -13.73
C GLU A 20 10.58 -1.94 -14.26
N TYR A 21 9.61 -1.62 -13.39
CA TYR A 21 8.21 -1.52 -13.76
C TYR A 21 7.77 -0.07 -13.96
N GLN A 22 7.15 0.19 -15.12
CA GLN A 22 6.53 1.47 -15.45
C GLN A 22 5.00 1.36 -15.39
N ASN A 23 4.31 2.49 -15.26
CA ASN A 23 2.84 2.58 -15.24
C ASN A 23 2.20 1.75 -14.11
N VAL A 24 2.84 1.74 -12.94
CA VAL A 24 2.26 1.18 -11.72
C VAL A 24 1.16 2.13 -11.25
N GLU A 25 -0.05 1.60 -11.05
CA GLU A 25 -1.18 2.34 -10.48
C GLU A 25 -1.18 2.22 -8.95
N SER A 26 -0.91 1.02 -8.45
CA SER A 26 -0.78 0.76 -7.02
C SER A 26 0.13 -0.42 -6.68
N ILE A 27 0.52 -0.50 -5.42
CA ILE A 27 1.40 -1.54 -4.87
C ILE A 27 0.87 -2.04 -3.53
N LEU A 28 0.96 -3.35 -3.25
CA LEU A 28 0.66 -3.89 -1.92
C LEU A 28 1.82 -4.68 -1.32
N ALA A 29 1.91 -4.61 0.01
CA ALA A 29 2.70 -5.52 0.81
C ALA A 29 1.97 -6.86 0.98
N GLU A 30 2.68 -7.96 0.71
CA GLU A 30 2.22 -9.33 0.96
C GLU A 30 2.75 -9.86 2.30
N ASP A 31 3.82 -9.26 2.83
CA ASP A 31 4.39 -9.55 4.15
C ASP A 31 4.70 -8.26 4.92
N ILE A 32 4.70 -8.34 6.26
CA ILE A 32 4.92 -7.19 7.15
C ILE A 32 6.30 -6.55 6.89
N SER A 33 7.30 -7.35 6.55
CA SER A 33 8.65 -6.87 6.25
C SER A 33 8.72 -5.96 5.03
N GLU A 34 7.74 -6.04 4.12
CA GLU A 34 7.70 -5.26 2.88
C GLU A 34 7.08 -3.87 3.07
N ASN A 35 6.46 -3.57 4.23
CA ASN A 35 5.67 -2.36 4.43
C ASN A 35 6.46 -1.06 4.18
N ASN A 36 7.71 -0.98 4.63
CA ASN A 36 8.53 0.22 4.42
C ASN A 36 8.97 0.37 2.97
N ASP A 37 9.28 -0.73 2.30
CA ASP A 37 9.64 -0.72 0.88
C ASP A 37 8.45 -0.25 0.03
N VAL A 38 7.26 -0.79 0.33
CA VAL A 38 6.01 -0.41 -0.33
C VAL A 38 5.67 1.05 -0.08
N LEU A 39 5.79 1.53 1.17
CA LEU A 39 5.54 2.92 1.51
C LEU A 39 6.53 3.88 0.81
N SER A 40 7.82 3.57 0.86
CA SER A 40 8.86 4.40 0.26
C SER A 40 8.67 4.51 -1.25
N TYR A 41 8.42 3.37 -1.92
CA TYR A 41 8.12 3.34 -3.34
C TYR A 41 6.85 4.13 -3.67
N ALA A 42 5.78 3.96 -2.89
CA ALA A 42 4.53 4.67 -3.12
C ALA A 42 4.67 6.18 -3.05
N VAL A 43 5.48 6.66 -2.09
CA VAL A 43 5.84 8.07 -1.93
C VAL A 43 6.70 8.58 -3.08
N GLU A 44 7.75 7.85 -3.45
CA GLU A 44 8.66 8.25 -4.52
C GLU A 44 7.94 8.38 -5.87
N TYR A 45 7.03 7.45 -6.16
CA TYR A 45 6.33 7.34 -7.44
C TYR A 45 4.90 7.87 -7.43
N TRP A 46 4.40 8.38 -6.30
CA TRP A 46 3.04 8.89 -6.15
C TRP A 46 1.96 7.87 -6.59
N VAL A 47 2.10 6.62 -6.16
CA VAL A 47 1.17 5.52 -6.49
C VAL A 47 0.36 5.07 -5.28
N GLY A 48 -0.86 4.57 -5.52
CA GLY A 48 -1.69 4.07 -4.43
C GLY A 48 -1.04 2.87 -3.74
N PHE A 49 -1.29 2.65 -2.44
CA PHE A 49 -0.64 1.54 -1.75
C PHE A 49 -1.43 0.82 -0.67
N GLY A 50 -1.04 -0.42 -0.43
CA GLY A 50 -1.56 -1.28 0.63
C GLY A 50 -0.47 -1.72 1.58
N LEU A 51 -0.70 -1.58 2.89
CA LEU A 51 0.18 -2.12 3.92
C LEU A 51 -0.49 -3.24 4.72
N ILE A 52 0.29 -4.25 5.08
CA ILE A 52 -0.18 -5.45 5.80
C ILE A 52 0.31 -5.47 7.24
N TYR A 53 -0.64 -5.50 8.17
CA TYR A 53 -0.42 -5.42 9.62
C TYR A 53 0.68 -4.41 10.04
N PRO A 54 0.63 -3.16 9.54
CA PRO A 54 1.65 -2.17 9.85
C PRO A 54 1.73 -1.90 11.35
N LYS A 55 2.94 -1.76 11.85
CA LYS A 55 3.19 -1.35 13.24
C LYS A 55 3.72 0.08 13.26
N ILE A 56 3.11 0.93 14.08
CA ILE A 56 3.48 2.34 14.23
C ILE A 56 4.97 2.50 14.57
N GLU A 57 5.52 1.62 15.41
CA GLU A 57 6.93 1.63 15.81
C GLU A 57 7.92 1.35 14.68
N ASN A 58 7.46 0.76 13.57
CA ASN A 58 8.33 0.28 12.49
C ASN A 58 8.03 0.93 11.14
N ILE A 59 7.17 1.96 11.10
CA ILE A 59 6.75 2.60 9.85
C ILE A 59 7.16 4.07 9.85
N ASN A 60 7.60 4.58 8.70
CA ASN A 60 7.89 6.00 8.56
C ASN A 60 6.60 6.83 8.59
N LEU A 61 6.38 7.57 9.68
CA LEU A 61 5.16 8.36 9.88
C LEU A 61 5.08 9.60 8.99
N ASP A 62 6.22 10.17 8.60
CA ASP A 62 6.25 11.33 7.72
C ASP A 62 5.73 10.93 6.32
N ASP A 63 6.21 9.79 5.81
CA ASP A 63 5.74 9.21 4.55
C ASP A 63 4.28 8.78 4.63
N LEU A 64 3.86 8.16 5.74
CA LEU A 64 2.48 7.75 5.96
C LEU A 64 1.51 8.93 5.93
N SER A 65 1.96 10.12 6.34
CA SER A 65 1.15 11.34 6.39
C SER A 65 0.87 11.95 5.00
N GLN A 66 1.57 11.54 3.95
CA GLN A 66 1.38 12.08 2.61
C GLN A 66 -0.02 11.78 2.04
N ILE A 67 -0.52 12.67 1.18
CA ILE A 67 -1.87 12.57 0.60
C ILE A 67 -1.85 11.62 -0.62
N ILE A 68 -1.54 10.35 -0.37
CA ILE A 68 -1.53 9.28 -1.36
C ILE A 68 -2.65 8.29 -0.99
N PRO A 69 -3.48 7.81 -1.93
CA PRO A 69 -4.51 6.81 -1.62
C PRO A 69 -3.89 5.55 -1.00
N LYS A 70 -4.40 5.13 0.16
CA LYS A 70 -3.82 4.02 0.91
C LYS A 70 -4.84 3.18 1.65
N VAL A 71 -4.54 1.88 1.76
CA VAL A 71 -5.35 0.87 2.44
C VAL A 71 -4.48 0.11 3.45
N PHE A 72 -5.04 -0.23 4.60
CA PHE A 72 -4.37 -0.98 5.66
C PHE A 72 -5.12 -2.27 5.96
N LEU A 73 -4.44 -3.40 5.90
CA LEU A 73 -4.95 -4.64 6.47
C LEU A 73 -4.52 -4.75 7.94
N LEU A 74 -5.47 -4.73 8.87
CA LEU A 74 -5.22 -4.88 10.30
C LEU A 74 -5.88 -6.14 10.85
N LYS A 75 -5.46 -6.55 12.06
CA LYS A 75 -6.22 -7.53 12.83
C LYS A 75 -7.45 -6.86 13.43
N ASN A 76 -8.56 -7.59 13.53
CA ASN A 76 -9.83 -7.08 14.09
C ASN A 76 -9.69 -6.50 15.51
N ASN A 77 -8.69 -6.94 16.27
CA ASN A 77 -8.43 -6.52 17.65
C ASN A 77 -7.20 -5.61 17.79
N ASP A 78 -6.71 -5.02 16.69
CA ASP A 78 -5.56 -4.14 16.72
C ASP A 78 -5.89 -2.82 17.45
N ASN A 79 -5.05 -2.44 18.42
CA ASN A 79 -5.25 -1.22 19.20
C ASN A 79 -5.11 0.06 18.37
N ASN A 80 -4.48 -0.03 17.19
CA ASN A 80 -4.16 1.10 16.32
C ASN A 80 -5.22 1.33 15.23
N ILE A 81 -6.34 0.61 15.22
CA ILE A 81 -7.40 0.76 14.19
C ILE A 81 -7.83 2.24 14.06
N LYS A 82 -8.08 2.93 15.18
CA LYS A 82 -8.49 4.34 15.16
C LYS A 82 -7.40 5.25 14.60
N TYR A 83 -6.14 4.93 14.86
CA TYR A 83 -5.00 5.68 14.36
C TYR A 83 -4.90 5.56 12.83
N PHE A 84 -4.89 4.34 12.29
CA PHE A 84 -4.78 4.11 10.85
C PHE A 84 -5.97 4.63 10.05
N LYS A 85 -7.18 4.65 10.64
CA LYS A 85 -8.36 5.27 10.02
C LYS A 85 -8.21 6.77 9.76
N ASN A 86 -7.29 7.46 10.44
CA ASN A 86 -7.02 8.87 10.17
C ASN A 86 -6.18 9.07 8.90
N PHE A 87 -5.51 8.02 8.40
CA PHE A 87 -4.62 8.11 7.24
C PHE A 87 -5.21 7.50 5.96
N GLY A 88 -6.16 6.57 6.09
CA GLY A 88 -6.68 5.81 4.95
C GLY A 88 -7.71 4.75 5.34
N HIS A 89 -8.03 3.89 4.38
CA HIS A 89 -9.06 2.87 4.54
C HIS A 89 -8.50 1.66 5.32
N VAL A 90 -9.25 1.15 6.30
CA VAL A 90 -8.82 0.02 7.15
C VAL A 90 -9.73 -1.18 6.90
N LEU A 91 -9.11 -2.32 6.61
CA LEU A 91 -9.74 -3.60 6.31
C LEU A 91 -9.22 -4.70 7.23
N PHE A 92 -9.97 -5.80 7.28
CA PHE A 92 -9.68 -6.93 8.15
C PHE A 92 -9.64 -8.27 7.41
N ASP A 93 -10.05 -8.29 6.13
CA ASP A 93 -9.97 -9.46 5.26
C ASP A 93 -8.91 -9.25 4.18
N PHE A 94 -8.10 -10.29 3.94
CA PHE A 94 -7.00 -10.20 2.99
C PHE A 94 -7.47 -10.08 1.54
N LYS A 95 -8.57 -10.77 1.16
CA LYS A 95 -9.08 -10.70 -0.22
C LYS A 95 -9.69 -9.34 -0.52
N GLU A 96 -10.40 -8.78 0.45
CA GLU A 96 -10.91 -7.42 0.37
C GLU A 96 -9.78 -6.40 0.29
N TYR A 97 -8.74 -6.56 1.12
CA TYR A 97 -7.53 -5.75 1.05
C TYR A 97 -6.87 -5.76 -0.32
N GLU A 98 -6.62 -6.93 -0.89
CA GLU A 98 -6.01 -7.04 -2.22
C GLU A 98 -6.88 -6.35 -3.29
N LYS A 99 -8.19 -6.56 -3.22
CA LYS A 99 -9.15 -5.95 -4.15
C LYS A 99 -9.19 -4.44 -4.02
N GLU A 100 -9.25 -3.89 -2.81
CA GLU A 100 -9.30 -2.45 -2.58
C GLU A 100 -7.99 -1.78 -3.01
N VAL A 101 -6.84 -2.40 -2.77
CA VAL A 101 -5.55 -1.86 -3.26
C VAL A 101 -5.49 -1.86 -4.78
N PHE A 102 -5.97 -2.93 -5.44
CA PHE A 102 -6.09 -2.97 -6.91
C PHE A 102 -6.98 -1.84 -7.46
N LEU A 103 -7.98 -1.40 -6.70
CA LEU A 103 -8.89 -0.31 -7.08
C LEU A 103 -8.34 1.09 -6.76
N LEU A 104 -7.21 1.21 -6.04
CA LEU A 104 -6.49 2.47 -5.84
C LEU A 104 -5.85 2.92 -7.16
N LYS A 105 -6.67 3.41 -8.08
CA LYS A 105 -6.15 4.08 -9.27
C LYS A 105 -5.58 5.42 -8.86
N ASN A 106 -4.48 5.79 -9.48
CA ASN A 106 -3.86 7.10 -9.32
C ASN A 106 -4.89 8.18 -9.71
N TYR A 107 -5.40 8.95 -8.74
CA TYR A 107 -6.29 10.09 -9.00
C TYR A 107 -5.49 11.37 -9.35
N GLY A 108 -4.16 11.29 -9.40
CA GLY A 108 -3.25 12.41 -9.67
C GLY A 108 -2.92 12.67 -11.14
N SER A 109 -3.38 11.83 -12.08
CA SER A 109 -3.24 12.09 -13.51
C SER A 109 -4.40 12.96 -14.03
N TYR A 110 -4.36 14.24 -13.67
CA TYR A 110 -5.01 15.31 -14.42
C TYR A 110 -4.00 15.97 -15.36
#